data_AF-A0A8I2FZT3-F1
#
_entry.id   AF-A0A8I2FZT3-F1
#
_cell.length_a   1.000
_cell.length_b   1.000
_cell.length_c   1.000
_cell.angle_alpha   90.00
_cell.angle_beta   90.00
_cell.angle_gamma   90.00
#
_symmetry.space_group_name_H-M   'P 1'
#
loop_
_entity.id
_entity.type
_entity.pdbx_description
1 polymer ?
#
loop_
_entity_poly.entity_id
_entity_poly.type
_entity_poly.pdbx_seq_one_letter_code
_entity_poly.pdbx_strand_id
1 'polypeptide(L)'
;GPGLARDVFDFRPHHTTAKALLIHSAYQYPFSGTSGDWRRNNQGWGMADVGNLYDMAEAHGWGFPVLIDESAVIAPLETHTYTVNVSAGTAEFKATMVYADPAGVPLAAVHRINDLSLKVTEPNGTTYYWGNNGLDVGLWSSSGGSSNTIDTVENVFVQNPAAGTWTIQVLGDEIVQDGHVETGAIDADYALIVSGGAGGPPPTPPAAPTNLTATASLVNCNLIDLAWTDNSDNETSFKIERSDDGINFSQIDTVGADVTSYPDTTVAGNTTYYYRVRASNSAGDSDYTNVASDTTIVCPGPNPPSNLKAKVKGKSKITLSWTDNSNNEDGFRIYRGNSPSTLTLLTTVGANETSFNDTTVQSKTTYYYKVCAYIGAVEGCSSTISATTK
;
A
#
# COMPACT_ATOMS: atom_id res chain seq x y z
N GLY A 1 -15.92 11.99 2.21
CA GLY A 1 -17.18 12.71 1.89
C GLY A 1 -18.33 11.73 1.64
N PRO A 2 -19.59 12.12 1.86
CA PRO A 2 -20.74 11.23 1.73
C PRO A 2 -20.98 10.84 0.25
N GLY A 3 -21.13 9.54 -0.01
CA GLY A 3 -21.33 8.99 -1.37
C GLY A 3 -20.51 7.75 -1.71
N LEU A 4 -19.61 7.31 -0.83
CA LEU A 4 -18.69 6.19 -1.06
C LEU A 4 -19.03 4.90 -0.29
N ALA A 5 -20.29 4.70 0.14
CA ALA A 5 -20.70 3.55 0.97
C ALA A 5 -19.87 3.38 2.27
N ARG A 6 -19.40 4.48 2.85
CA ARG A 6 -18.64 4.51 4.11
C ARG A 6 -19.58 4.77 5.29
N ASP A 7 -19.36 4.11 6.43
CA ASP A 7 -20.15 4.32 7.64
C ASP A 7 -19.92 5.75 8.17
N VAL A 8 -20.98 6.37 8.67
CA VAL A 8 -20.96 7.72 9.24
C VAL A 8 -20.19 7.79 10.56
N PHE A 9 -19.98 6.63 11.20
CA PHE A 9 -19.23 6.52 12.45
C PHE A 9 -17.71 6.46 12.26
N ASP A 10 -17.24 5.98 11.10
CA ASP A 10 -15.81 5.82 10.81
C ASP A 10 -15.11 7.14 10.44
N PHE A 11 -15.87 8.21 10.18
CA PHE A 11 -15.35 9.51 9.70
C PHE A 11 -15.85 10.70 10.54
N ARG A 12 -16.23 10.46 11.80
CA ARG A 12 -16.56 11.54 12.74
C ARG A 12 -15.28 12.07 13.38
N PRO A 13 -15.13 13.40 13.56
CA PRO A 13 -14.01 13.92 14.33
C PRO A 13 -14.09 13.41 15.76
N HIS A 14 -12.97 12.95 16.30
CA HIS A 14 -12.90 12.60 17.71
C HIS A 14 -13.10 13.83 18.59
N HIS A 15 -13.44 13.62 19.86
CA HIS A 15 -13.80 14.71 20.75
C HIS A 15 -12.62 15.68 21.01
N THR A 16 -11.38 15.18 21.08
CA THR A 16 -10.19 16.03 21.18
C THR A 16 -10.01 16.84 19.90
N THR A 17 -10.23 16.24 18.73
CA THR A 17 -10.16 16.89 17.41
C THR A 17 -11.19 17.99 17.28
N ALA A 18 -12.44 17.73 17.65
CA ALA A 18 -13.49 18.74 17.66
C ALA A 18 -13.14 19.92 18.59
N LYS A 19 -12.64 19.63 19.79
CA LYS A 19 -12.18 20.66 20.74
C LYS A 19 -10.99 21.46 20.19
N ALA A 20 -10.03 20.78 19.59
CA ALA A 20 -8.83 21.39 19.04
C ALA A 20 -9.17 22.30 17.85
N LEU A 21 -10.05 21.88 16.93
CA LEU A 21 -10.53 22.71 15.82
C LEU A 21 -11.24 23.98 16.31
N LEU A 22 -12.09 23.86 17.33
CA LEU A 22 -12.79 25.01 17.92
C LEU A 22 -11.83 26.00 18.58
N ILE A 23 -10.79 25.52 19.26
CA ILE A 23 -9.74 26.36 19.87
C ILE A 23 -8.86 26.99 18.79
N HIS A 24 -8.50 26.21 17.77
CA HIS A 24 -7.61 26.63 16.70
C HIS A 24 -8.23 27.71 15.82
N SER A 25 -9.54 27.63 15.54
CA SER A 25 -10.24 28.65 14.74
C SER A 25 -10.79 29.80 15.57
N ALA A 26 -10.76 29.71 16.91
CA ALA A 26 -11.43 30.65 17.79
C ALA A 26 -11.06 32.12 17.51
N TYR A 27 -12.08 32.97 17.55
CA TYR A 27 -11.90 34.41 17.60
C TYR A 27 -11.29 34.81 18.94
N GLN A 28 -10.05 35.30 18.90
CA GLN A 28 -9.30 35.69 20.09
C GLN A 28 -9.60 37.12 20.51
N TYR A 29 -10.04 37.32 21.75
CA TYR A 29 -10.25 38.66 22.30
C TYR A 29 -8.90 39.36 22.53
N PRO A 30 -8.68 40.57 22.00
CA PRO A 30 -7.45 41.30 22.27
C PRO A 30 -7.25 41.57 23.76
N PHE A 31 -6.09 41.18 24.31
CA PHE A 31 -5.70 41.47 25.69
C PHE A 31 -4.18 41.60 25.84
N SER A 32 -3.77 42.24 26.95
CA SER A 32 -2.36 42.37 27.32
C SER A 32 -2.20 42.44 28.83
N GLY A 33 -1.14 41.83 29.37
CA GLY A 33 -0.79 41.87 30.79
C GLY A 33 -1.57 40.87 31.66
N THR A 34 -1.47 41.02 32.98
CA THR A 34 -1.91 40.03 33.98
C THR A 34 -3.12 40.43 34.82
N SER A 35 -3.85 41.49 34.46
CA SER A 35 -4.96 42.01 35.29
C SER A 35 -6.30 42.17 34.55
N GLY A 36 -6.38 41.79 33.28
CA GLY A 36 -7.62 41.90 32.49
C GLY A 36 -8.55 40.68 32.62
N ASP A 37 -9.85 40.92 32.48
CA ASP A 37 -10.88 39.88 32.44
C ASP A 37 -10.88 39.09 31.13
N TRP A 38 -10.31 39.66 30.06
CA TRP A 38 -10.23 39.05 28.73
C TRP A 38 -9.08 38.04 28.57
N ARG A 39 -8.34 37.74 29.65
CA ARG A 39 -7.22 36.80 29.62
C ARG A 39 -7.69 35.36 29.49
N ARG A 40 -6.79 34.49 29.01
CA ARG A 40 -7.10 33.08 28.73
C ARG A 40 -7.61 32.30 29.95
N ASN A 41 -7.11 32.62 31.14
CA ASN A 41 -7.56 31.96 32.38
C ASN A 41 -9.01 32.29 32.76
N ASN A 42 -9.57 33.39 32.23
CA ASN A 42 -10.92 33.85 32.56
C ASN A 42 -11.93 33.57 31.43
N GLN A 43 -11.52 33.69 30.17
CA GLN A 43 -12.41 33.56 28.99
C GLN A 43 -12.06 32.37 28.10
N GLY A 44 -11.06 31.58 28.46
CA GLY A 44 -10.57 30.47 27.63
C GLY A 44 -9.82 30.94 26.39
N TRP A 45 -9.91 30.15 25.32
CA TRP A 45 -9.13 30.35 24.10
C TRP A 45 -9.74 31.34 23.10
N GLY A 46 -10.94 31.86 23.39
CA GLY A 46 -11.69 32.75 22.52
C GLY A 46 -13.13 32.27 22.30
N MET A 47 -13.84 32.94 21.41
CA MET A 47 -15.18 32.52 20.98
C MET A 47 -15.06 31.55 19.80
N ALA A 48 -15.81 30.46 19.82
CA ALA A 48 -15.86 29.52 18.70
C ALA A 48 -16.24 30.25 17.40
N ASP A 49 -15.41 30.12 16.37
CA ASP A 49 -15.63 30.71 15.06
C ASP A 49 -15.63 29.59 14.00
N VAL A 50 -16.83 29.13 13.69
CA VAL A 50 -17.07 28.07 12.70
C VAL A 50 -16.90 28.61 11.27
N GLY A 51 -17.10 29.92 11.07
CA GLY A 51 -16.86 30.57 9.77
C GLY A 51 -15.37 30.56 9.43
N ASN A 52 -14.54 31.00 10.37
CA ASN A 52 -13.08 30.93 10.22
C ASN A 52 -12.60 29.48 10.02
N LEU A 53 -13.16 28.53 10.78
CA LEU A 53 -12.86 27.10 10.58
C LEU A 53 -13.15 26.63 9.15
N TYR A 54 -14.32 27.01 8.62
CA TYR A 54 -14.72 26.70 7.25
C TYR A 54 -13.74 27.30 6.24
N ASP A 55 -13.44 28.59 6.37
CA ASP A 55 -12.56 29.31 5.43
C ASP A 55 -11.13 28.72 5.44
N MET A 56 -10.61 28.37 6.62
CA MET A 56 -9.31 27.71 6.76
C MET A 56 -9.28 26.34 6.06
N ALA A 57 -10.34 25.53 6.26
CA ALA A 57 -10.43 24.22 5.65
C ALA A 57 -10.59 24.32 4.13
N GLU A 58 -11.48 25.19 3.64
CA GLU A 58 -11.71 25.41 2.20
C GLU A 58 -10.43 25.85 1.49
N ALA A 59 -9.68 26.79 2.08
CA ALA A 59 -8.41 27.27 1.54
C ALA A 59 -7.34 26.16 1.39
N HIS A 60 -7.48 25.05 2.11
CA HIS A 60 -6.57 23.90 2.08
C HIS A 60 -7.23 22.63 1.52
N GLY A 61 -8.28 22.77 0.71
CA GLY A 61 -8.91 21.63 0.05
C GLY A 61 -9.70 20.72 0.99
N TRP A 62 -10.40 21.31 1.96
CA TRP A 62 -11.13 20.65 3.04
C TRP A 62 -10.25 19.90 4.04
N GLY A 63 -9.03 20.40 4.27
CA GLY A 63 -8.08 19.86 5.24
C GLY A 63 -7.33 20.95 5.99
N PHE A 64 -6.30 20.56 6.71
CA PHE A 64 -5.31 21.46 7.28
C PHE A 64 -3.93 21.04 6.82
N PRO A 65 -2.94 21.93 6.89
CA PRO A 65 -1.54 21.56 6.78
C PRO A 65 -1.27 20.31 7.62
N VAL A 66 -1.40 20.37 8.95
CA VAL A 66 -1.43 19.16 9.80
C VAL A 66 -2.80 19.02 10.44
N LEU A 67 -3.39 17.83 10.31
CA LEU A 67 -4.58 17.39 11.04
C LEU A 67 -4.35 15.95 11.50
N ILE A 68 -4.16 15.77 12.80
CA ILE A 68 -4.17 14.46 13.46
C ILE A 68 -5.51 14.35 14.18
N ASP A 69 -6.28 13.31 13.86
CA ASP A 69 -7.61 13.04 14.44
C ASP A 69 -7.54 11.78 15.32
N GLU A 70 -6.78 11.85 16.42
CA GLU A 70 -6.44 10.71 17.31
C GLU A 70 -5.76 9.53 16.59
N SER A 71 -5.43 9.67 15.30
CA SER A 71 -4.83 8.62 14.47
C SER A 71 -3.36 8.31 14.81
N ALA A 72 -2.75 9.06 15.72
CA ALA A 72 -1.37 8.88 16.16
C ALA A 72 -1.34 8.50 17.63
N VAL A 73 -0.90 7.28 17.90
CA VAL A 73 -0.70 6.74 19.25
C VAL A 73 0.75 6.98 19.67
N ILE A 74 0.96 7.54 20.85
CA ILE A 74 2.27 7.91 21.39
C ILE A 74 2.54 7.17 22.70
N ALA A 75 3.70 6.53 22.79
CA ALA A 75 4.16 5.79 23.94
C ALA A 75 4.89 6.68 24.97
N PRO A 76 5.12 6.21 26.22
CA PRO A 76 5.86 6.96 27.22
C PRO A 76 7.26 7.35 26.72
N LEU A 77 7.60 8.64 26.87
CA LEU A 77 8.85 9.28 26.44
C LEU A 77 9.07 9.29 24.92
N GLU A 78 8.08 8.90 24.13
CA GLU A 78 8.15 9.00 22.67
C GLU A 78 7.98 10.46 22.22
N THR A 79 8.51 10.76 21.04
CA THR A 79 8.34 12.06 20.39
C THR A 79 7.90 11.87 18.95
N HIS A 80 6.72 12.36 18.61
CA HIS A 80 6.27 12.48 17.23
C HIS A 80 6.71 13.83 16.67
N THR A 81 7.22 13.83 15.44
CA THR A 81 7.72 15.03 14.77
C THR A 81 6.98 15.27 13.47
N TYR A 82 6.51 16.49 13.29
CA TYR A 82 5.79 16.99 12.13
C TYR A 82 6.52 18.17 11.52
N THR A 83 6.35 18.43 10.22
CA THR A 83 6.96 19.58 9.56
C THR A 83 6.00 20.30 8.65
N VAL A 84 6.08 21.63 8.62
CA VAL A 84 5.29 22.48 7.74
C VAL A 84 6.16 23.55 7.12
N ASN A 85 5.98 23.82 5.82
CA ASN A 85 6.73 24.84 5.12
C ASN A 85 5.95 26.16 5.13
N VAL A 86 6.47 27.15 5.84
CA VAL A 86 5.85 28.48 5.94
C VAL A 86 6.36 29.36 4.81
N SER A 87 5.44 29.93 4.03
CA SER A 87 5.77 30.85 2.94
C SER A 87 6.16 32.23 3.47
N ALA A 88 6.99 32.95 2.72
CA ALA A 88 7.31 34.34 3.06
C ALA A 88 6.05 35.21 3.04
N GLY A 89 5.86 36.00 4.10
CA GLY A 89 4.70 36.89 4.24
C GLY A 89 3.45 36.22 4.83
N THR A 90 3.53 34.97 5.29
CA THR A 90 2.49 34.38 6.14
C THR A 90 2.18 35.30 7.33
N ALA A 91 0.90 35.59 7.58
CA ALA A 91 0.48 36.48 8.67
C ALA A 91 0.59 35.83 10.06
N GLU A 92 0.26 34.54 10.16
CA GLU A 92 0.31 33.80 11.42
C GLU A 92 0.64 32.32 11.20
N PHE A 93 1.31 31.75 12.19
CA PHE A 93 1.49 30.32 12.38
C PHE A 93 0.77 29.91 13.65
N LYS A 94 -0.01 28.82 13.59
CA LYS A 94 -0.72 28.29 14.75
C LYS A 94 -0.52 26.78 14.82
N ALA A 95 -0.25 26.28 16.01
CA ALA A 95 -0.33 24.85 16.35
C ALA A 95 -1.18 24.71 17.61
N THR A 96 -2.17 23.82 17.56
CA THR A 96 -3.07 23.51 18.66
C THR A 96 -3.10 22.01 18.85
N MET A 97 -2.68 21.54 20.02
CA MET A 97 -2.73 20.15 20.42
C MET A 97 -3.74 19.98 21.55
N VAL A 98 -4.53 18.93 21.50
CA VAL A 98 -5.46 18.54 22.56
C VAL A 98 -5.38 17.04 22.74
N TYR A 99 -5.32 16.57 23.97
CA TYR A 99 -5.36 15.14 24.27
C TYR A 99 -6.42 14.83 25.34
N ALA A 100 -6.85 13.58 25.38
CA ALA A 100 -7.77 13.07 26.39
C ALA A 100 -6.95 12.56 27.57
N ASP A 101 -7.26 13.06 28.77
CA ASP A 101 -6.61 12.60 29.98
C ASP A 101 -7.51 11.61 30.72
N PRO A 102 -7.00 10.44 31.16
CA PRO A 102 -7.77 9.52 31.99
C PRO A 102 -8.31 10.19 33.25
N ALA A 103 -9.45 9.68 33.74
CA ALA A 103 -10.08 10.23 34.93
C ALA A 103 -9.17 10.09 36.16
N GLY A 104 -8.78 11.23 36.74
CA GLY A 104 -8.00 11.28 37.97
C GLY A 104 -8.71 10.63 39.17
N VAL A 105 -7.91 10.21 40.15
CA VAL A 105 -8.42 9.65 41.40
C VAL A 105 -9.07 10.76 42.25
N PRO A 106 -10.30 10.57 42.76
CA PRO A 106 -10.89 11.51 43.70
C PRO A 106 -9.96 11.77 44.88
N LEU A 107 -9.71 13.04 45.21
CA LEU A 107 -8.82 13.50 46.30
C LEU A 107 -7.31 13.49 45.99
N ALA A 108 -6.88 13.21 44.75
CA ALA A 108 -5.49 13.39 44.37
C ALA A 108 -5.08 14.88 44.41
N ALA A 109 -3.85 15.18 44.81
CA ALA A 109 -3.34 16.56 44.79
C ALA A 109 -3.17 17.10 43.37
N VAL A 110 -2.92 16.20 42.41
CA VAL A 110 -2.90 16.44 40.97
C VAL A 110 -3.87 15.45 40.35
N HIS A 111 -4.90 15.95 39.67
CA HIS A 111 -5.91 15.10 39.04
C HIS A 111 -5.50 14.62 37.64
N ARG A 112 -4.52 15.29 37.04
CA ARG A 112 -4.02 14.93 35.73
C ARG A 112 -3.20 13.65 35.81
N ILE A 113 -3.40 12.72 34.88
CA ILE A 113 -2.74 11.42 34.85
C ILE A 113 -1.62 11.40 33.81
N ASN A 114 -1.93 11.73 32.56
CA ASN A 114 -1.00 11.77 31.44
C ASN A 114 -0.61 13.22 31.08
N ASP A 115 0.60 13.38 30.55
CA ASP A 115 1.21 14.63 30.15
C ASP A 115 1.80 14.52 28.75
N LEU A 116 1.22 15.28 27.82
CA LEU A 116 1.76 15.47 26.49
C LEU A 116 2.14 16.93 26.32
N SER A 117 3.34 17.16 25.81
CA SER A 117 3.86 18.51 25.57
C SER A 117 3.99 18.83 24.10
N LEU A 118 3.76 20.09 23.75
CA LEU A 118 3.99 20.62 22.40
C LEU A 118 5.26 21.49 22.39
N LYS A 119 6.13 21.24 21.42
CA LYS A 119 7.28 22.10 21.12
C LYS A 119 7.35 22.41 19.63
N VAL A 120 7.43 23.68 19.29
CA VAL A 120 7.56 24.15 17.90
C VAL A 120 8.90 24.83 17.71
N THR A 121 9.64 24.50 16.65
CA THR A 121 10.98 25.04 16.35
C THR A 121 10.98 25.71 14.99
N GLU A 122 11.56 26.91 14.92
CA GLU A 122 11.72 27.69 13.69
C GLU A 122 12.70 27.04 12.70
N PRO A 123 12.69 27.46 11.42
CA PRO A 123 13.63 26.95 10.41
C PRO A 123 15.11 27.16 10.74
N ASN A 124 15.43 28.12 11.62
CA ASN A 124 16.80 28.37 12.07
C ASN A 124 17.33 27.31 13.06
N GLY A 125 16.47 26.40 13.55
CA GLY A 125 16.82 25.32 14.48
C GLY A 125 17.18 25.74 15.90
N THR A 126 17.10 27.04 16.23
CA THR A 126 17.55 27.59 17.53
C THR A 126 16.44 28.34 18.27
N THR A 127 15.55 29.03 17.56
CA THR A 127 14.34 29.59 18.12
C THR A 127 13.28 28.50 18.23
N TYR A 128 12.71 28.32 19.42
CA TYR A 128 11.63 27.38 19.68
C TYR A 128 10.58 27.99 20.60
N TYR A 129 9.42 27.36 20.69
CA TYR A 129 8.28 27.77 21.50
C TYR A 129 7.73 26.52 22.19
N TRP A 130 7.69 26.53 23.51
CA TRP A 130 6.91 25.54 24.26
C TRP A 130 5.44 25.93 24.27
N GLY A 131 4.57 24.93 24.29
CA GLY A 131 3.13 25.11 24.37
C GLY A 131 2.73 26.00 25.54
N ASN A 132 1.74 26.85 25.29
CA ASN A 132 1.17 27.82 26.20
C ASN A 132 2.12 28.94 26.70
N ASN A 133 3.41 28.90 26.35
CA ASN A 133 4.39 29.88 26.82
C ASN A 133 4.09 31.30 26.30
N GLY A 134 3.89 32.25 27.22
CA GLY A 134 3.57 33.66 26.93
C GLY A 134 2.11 33.95 26.63
N LEU A 135 1.26 32.90 26.55
CA LEU A 135 -0.16 33.04 26.21
C LEU A 135 -1.05 33.46 27.39
N ASP A 136 -0.49 33.55 28.60
CA ASP A 136 -1.17 34.03 29.81
C ASP A 136 -1.19 35.57 29.91
N VAL A 137 -0.25 36.24 29.21
CA VAL A 137 -0.05 37.69 29.23
C VAL A 137 -0.32 38.37 27.88
N GLY A 138 -0.59 37.60 26.82
CA GLY A 138 -0.92 38.13 25.50
C GLY A 138 -1.46 37.10 24.52
N LEU A 139 -1.70 37.55 23.29
CA LEU A 139 -2.25 36.71 22.21
C LEU A 139 -1.22 35.73 21.62
N TRP A 140 0.06 36.08 21.68
CA TRP A 140 1.13 35.41 20.94
C TRP A 140 2.11 34.72 21.88
N SER A 141 2.64 33.59 21.41
CA SER A 141 3.62 32.81 22.14
C SER A 141 4.94 33.56 22.27
N SER A 142 5.60 33.36 23.40
CA SER A 142 6.97 33.83 23.61
C SER A 142 7.96 32.71 23.25
N SER A 143 9.07 33.06 22.60
CA SER A 143 10.13 32.09 22.30
C SER A 143 10.80 31.58 23.58
N GLY A 144 11.22 30.32 23.59
CA GLY A 144 11.80 29.63 24.73
C GLY A 144 10.72 29.00 25.62
N GLY A 145 10.93 29.11 26.93
CA GLY A 145 10.08 28.47 27.94
C GLY A 145 10.50 27.04 28.25
N SER A 146 9.62 26.33 28.95
CA SER A 146 9.71 24.90 29.28
C SER A 146 8.33 24.27 29.08
N SER A 147 8.26 22.94 28.96
CA SER A 147 6.98 22.25 29.09
C SER A 147 6.34 22.59 30.43
N ASN A 148 5.01 22.71 30.41
CA ASN A 148 4.21 22.88 31.62
C ASN A 148 3.48 21.58 31.90
N THR A 149 3.07 21.37 33.14
CA THR A 149 2.47 20.11 33.58
C THR A 149 1.04 20.31 34.13
N ILE A 150 0.24 21.18 33.50
CA ILE A 150 -0.98 21.71 34.13
C ILE A 150 -2.25 21.36 33.36
N ASP A 151 -2.21 21.26 32.04
CA ASP A 151 -3.41 21.20 31.22
C ASP A 151 -3.31 20.24 30.04
N THR A 152 -4.44 20.01 29.36
CA THR A 152 -4.54 19.06 28.23
C THR A 152 -4.59 19.75 26.87
N VAL A 153 -4.26 21.04 26.81
CA VAL A 153 -4.41 21.87 25.61
C VAL A 153 -3.16 22.72 25.42
N GLU A 154 -2.31 22.31 24.49
CA GLU A 154 -1.09 23.05 24.19
C GLU A 154 -1.23 23.89 22.93
N ASN A 155 -0.95 25.19 23.03
CA ASN A 155 -0.99 26.11 21.89
C ASN A 155 0.34 26.82 21.65
N VAL A 156 0.69 26.95 20.38
CA VAL A 156 1.76 27.85 19.91
C VAL A 156 1.20 28.76 18.83
N PHE A 157 1.22 30.07 19.06
CA PHE A 157 0.77 31.10 18.11
C PHE A 157 1.89 32.09 17.83
N VAL A 158 2.32 32.19 16.58
CA VAL A 158 3.40 33.08 16.16
C VAL A 158 2.89 34.04 15.10
N GLN A 159 3.07 35.34 15.34
CA GLN A 159 2.73 36.37 14.38
C GLN A 159 3.90 36.62 13.41
N ASN A 160 3.61 36.78 12.13
CA ASN A 160 4.61 37.00 11.07
C ASN A 160 5.75 35.96 11.12
N PRO A 161 5.45 34.65 11.10
CA PRO A 161 6.46 33.60 11.21
C PRO A 161 7.54 33.71 10.13
N ALA A 162 8.77 33.32 10.48
CA ALA A 162 9.86 33.19 9.52
C ALA A 162 9.51 32.18 8.41
N ALA A 163 9.90 32.50 7.18
CA ALA A 163 9.73 31.57 6.06
C ALA A 163 10.67 30.36 6.19
N GLY A 164 10.21 29.19 5.76
CA GLY A 164 10.98 27.95 5.74
C GLY A 164 10.28 26.80 6.46
N THR A 165 11.01 25.70 6.66
CA THR A 165 10.48 24.50 7.30
C THR A 165 10.48 24.63 8.82
N TRP A 166 9.27 24.64 9.40
CA TRP A 166 9.06 24.59 10.84
C TRP A 166 8.91 23.14 11.30
N THR A 167 9.42 22.84 12.49
CA THR A 167 9.34 21.51 13.11
C THR A 167 8.40 21.58 14.31
N ILE A 168 7.42 20.68 14.36
CA ILE A 168 6.43 20.57 15.45
C ILE A 168 6.63 19.22 16.11
N GLN A 169 6.82 19.20 17.42
CA GLN A 169 7.08 18.00 18.19
C GLN A 169 5.99 17.84 19.24
N VAL A 170 5.39 16.64 19.28
CA VAL A 170 4.50 16.19 20.36
C VAL A 170 5.27 15.17 21.18
N LEU A 171 5.40 15.41 22.47
CA LEU A 171 6.20 14.61 23.39
C LEU A 171 5.30 13.94 24.42
N GLY A 172 5.39 12.62 24.56
CA GLY A 172 4.71 11.86 25.61
C GLY A 172 5.49 11.92 26.92
N ASP A 173 5.64 13.13 27.50
CA ASP A 173 6.52 13.40 28.64
C ASP A 173 6.22 12.50 29.86
N GLU A 174 4.94 12.25 30.15
CA GLU A 174 4.50 11.36 31.23
C GLU A 174 3.22 10.63 30.81
N ILE A 175 3.32 9.37 30.41
CA ILE A 175 2.13 8.53 30.12
C ILE A 175 2.15 7.35 31.10
N VAL A 176 1.26 7.39 32.07
CA VAL A 176 1.23 6.44 33.20
C VAL A 176 0.02 5.53 33.17
N GLN A 177 -1.01 5.91 32.42
CA GLN A 177 -2.20 5.11 32.19
C GLN A 177 -2.57 5.14 30.72
N ASP A 178 -3.17 4.05 30.25
CA ASP A 178 -3.78 3.95 28.93
C ASP A 178 -4.85 5.05 28.73
N GLY A 179 -4.55 5.97 27.81
CA GLY A 179 -5.45 7.00 27.30
C GLY A 179 -6.12 6.62 25.97
N HIS A 180 -5.56 5.67 25.23
CA HIS A 180 -6.09 5.12 23.97
C HIS A 180 -6.80 3.78 24.24
N VAL A 181 -7.95 3.90 24.88
CA VAL A 181 -8.70 2.80 25.54
C VAL A 181 -9.20 1.71 24.59
N GLU A 182 -9.04 1.90 23.28
CA GLU A 182 -9.27 0.93 22.23
C GLU A 182 -8.28 -0.25 22.30
N THR A 183 -7.11 -0.04 22.91
CA THR A 183 -6.11 -1.08 23.15
C THR A 183 -5.93 -1.35 24.65
N GLY A 184 -4.89 -2.10 25.02
CA GLY A 184 -4.52 -2.28 26.42
C GLY A 184 -3.05 -1.93 26.68
N ALA A 185 -2.44 -1.21 25.75
CA ALA A 185 -1.09 -0.70 25.89
C ALA A 185 -1.10 0.57 26.74
N ILE A 186 0.03 0.88 27.39
CA ILE A 186 0.16 2.17 28.10
C ILE A 186 0.64 3.17 27.07
N ASP A 187 -0.31 3.87 26.46
CA ASP A 187 -0.10 4.91 25.47
C ASP A 187 -1.22 5.95 25.55
N ALA A 188 -1.12 6.99 24.73
CA ALA A 188 -2.14 8.00 24.57
C ALA A 188 -2.27 8.35 23.08
N ASP A 189 -3.38 8.96 22.72
CA ASP A 189 -3.58 9.60 21.43
C ASP A 189 -3.83 11.11 21.63
N TYR A 190 -3.82 11.85 20.52
CA TYR A 190 -4.04 13.28 20.55
C TYR A 190 -4.57 13.81 19.23
N ALA A 191 -5.21 14.96 19.32
CA ALA A 191 -5.46 15.83 18.19
C ALA A 191 -4.34 16.87 18.04
N LEU A 192 -3.93 17.11 16.80
CA LEU A 192 -3.00 18.18 16.45
C LEU A 192 -3.48 18.88 15.17
N ILE A 193 -3.67 20.20 15.25
CA ILE A 193 -4.00 21.05 14.11
C ILE A 193 -2.92 22.12 13.95
N VAL A 194 -2.38 22.23 12.74
CA VAL A 194 -1.40 23.26 12.38
C VAL A 194 -1.87 24.05 11.16
N SER A 195 -1.74 25.38 11.22
CA SER A 195 -1.99 26.31 10.11
C SER A 195 -0.89 27.36 9.98
N GLY A 196 -0.89 28.10 8.87
CA GLY A 196 0.14 29.10 8.55
C GLY A 196 1.29 28.59 7.66
N GLY A 197 1.23 27.35 7.19
CA GLY A 197 2.19 26.80 6.22
C GLY A 197 1.51 25.86 5.25
N ALA A 198 2.24 25.43 4.23
CA ALA A 198 1.86 24.30 3.39
C ALA A 198 2.68 23.07 3.80
N GLY A 199 2.03 21.93 3.99
CA GLY A 199 2.67 20.68 4.40
C GLY A 199 1.92 20.04 5.55
N GLY A 200 1.93 18.71 5.57
CA GLY A 200 1.26 17.91 6.60
C GLY A 200 2.17 16.95 7.30
N PRO A 201 1.60 16.07 8.15
CA PRO A 201 2.42 15.16 8.90
C PRO A 201 3.35 14.41 7.95
N PRO A 202 4.63 14.14 8.32
CA PRO A 202 5.39 13.17 7.58
C PRO A 202 4.50 11.93 7.53
N PRO A 203 4.29 11.35 6.34
CA PRO A 203 3.38 10.22 6.25
C PRO A 203 3.85 9.17 7.26
N THR A 204 2.91 8.47 7.89
CA THR A 204 3.22 7.26 8.64
C THR A 204 3.26 6.09 7.65
N PRO A 205 4.07 5.05 7.89
CA PRO A 205 3.95 3.82 7.11
C PRO A 205 2.49 3.34 7.14
N PRO A 206 1.94 2.83 6.02
CA PRO A 206 0.54 2.42 5.99
C PRO A 206 0.24 1.25 6.93
N ALA A 207 -1.03 1.09 7.30
CA ALA A 207 -1.48 -0.12 7.96
C ALA A 207 -1.30 -1.35 7.04
N ALA A 208 -0.92 -2.48 7.62
CA ALA A 208 -0.71 -3.69 6.83
C ALA A 208 -2.03 -4.20 6.23
N PRO A 209 -2.06 -4.60 4.95
CA PRO A 209 -3.20 -5.32 4.40
C PRO A 209 -3.38 -6.67 5.13
N THR A 210 -4.59 -7.25 5.05
CA THR A 210 -4.91 -8.52 5.71
C THR A 210 -5.68 -9.46 4.79
N ASN A 211 -5.96 -10.69 5.25
CA ASN A 211 -6.79 -11.68 4.54
C ASN A 211 -6.34 -11.97 3.10
N LEU A 212 -5.02 -12.04 2.86
CA LEU A 212 -4.53 -12.41 1.54
C LEU A 212 -4.96 -13.83 1.20
N THR A 213 -5.51 -13.99 0.01
CA THR A 213 -5.87 -15.26 -0.61
C THR A 213 -5.18 -15.38 -1.96
N ALA A 214 -4.82 -16.61 -2.33
CA ALA A 214 -4.30 -16.98 -3.64
C ALA A 214 -5.20 -18.09 -4.19
N THR A 215 -5.64 -17.97 -5.44
CA THR A 215 -6.52 -18.96 -6.08
C THR A 215 -6.02 -19.26 -7.49
N ALA A 216 -5.50 -20.47 -7.67
CA ALA A 216 -5.09 -20.97 -8.98
C ALA A 216 -6.31 -21.21 -9.87
N SER A 217 -6.20 -20.80 -11.14
CA SER A 217 -7.25 -21.06 -12.10
C SER A 217 -7.35 -22.55 -12.45
N LEU A 218 -8.58 -23.09 -12.42
CA LEU A 218 -8.86 -24.48 -12.79
C LEU A 218 -8.89 -24.73 -14.31
N VAL A 219 -8.76 -23.68 -15.11
CA VAL A 219 -8.79 -23.75 -16.59
C VAL A 219 -7.57 -23.10 -17.24
N ASN A 220 -6.87 -22.23 -16.53
CA ASN A 220 -5.64 -21.59 -16.98
C ASN A 220 -4.47 -21.99 -16.07
N CYS A 221 -3.56 -22.82 -16.58
CA CYS A 221 -2.41 -23.30 -15.81
C CYS A 221 -1.37 -22.22 -15.49
N ASN A 222 -1.48 -21.03 -16.07
CA ASN A 222 -0.54 -19.92 -15.90
C ASN A 222 -1.19 -18.73 -15.18
N LEU A 223 -2.17 -18.97 -14.30
CA LEU A 223 -2.84 -17.90 -13.57
C LEU A 223 -3.08 -18.28 -12.10
N ILE A 224 -2.64 -17.41 -11.20
CA ILE A 224 -3.08 -17.34 -9.81
C ILE A 224 -3.66 -15.95 -9.58
N ASP A 225 -4.93 -15.88 -9.17
CA ASP A 225 -5.58 -14.63 -8.77
C ASP A 225 -5.36 -14.40 -7.27
N LEU A 226 -4.88 -13.21 -6.92
CA LEU A 226 -4.70 -12.75 -5.54
C LEU A 226 -5.81 -11.78 -5.15
N ALA A 227 -6.25 -11.85 -3.90
CA ALA A 227 -7.15 -10.86 -3.31
C ALA A 227 -6.82 -10.63 -1.83
N TRP A 228 -6.89 -9.39 -1.36
CA TRP A 228 -6.61 -8.99 0.03
C TRP A 228 -7.59 -7.92 0.53
N THR A 229 -7.61 -7.69 1.84
CA THR A 229 -8.28 -6.57 2.49
C THR A 229 -7.31 -5.40 2.63
N ASP A 230 -7.71 -4.25 2.12
CA ASP A 230 -7.04 -2.97 2.37
C ASP A 230 -7.48 -2.42 3.73
N ASN A 231 -6.52 -1.99 4.54
CA ASN A 231 -6.73 -1.42 5.87
C ASN A 231 -6.13 -0.01 5.99
N SER A 232 -5.60 0.56 4.92
CA SER A 232 -5.01 1.90 4.91
C SER A 232 -5.79 2.85 4.00
N ASP A 233 -5.64 4.15 4.26
CA ASP A 233 -6.16 5.24 3.43
C ASP A 233 -5.04 6.23 3.04
N ASN A 234 -3.81 5.91 3.43
CA ASN A 234 -2.62 6.73 3.29
C ASN A 234 -1.52 6.02 2.47
N GLU A 235 -1.82 4.86 1.89
CA GLU A 235 -0.94 4.18 0.96
C GLU A 235 -0.98 4.83 -0.42
N THR A 236 0.12 4.69 -1.15
CA THR A 236 0.21 5.11 -2.55
C THR A 236 0.30 3.92 -3.49
N SER A 237 0.62 2.75 -2.94
CA SER A 237 0.80 1.51 -3.69
C SER A 237 0.81 0.28 -2.78
N PHE A 238 0.62 -0.89 -3.39
CA PHE A 238 0.88 -2.19 -2.77
C PHE A 238 2.01 -2.91 -3.51
N LYS A 239 2.95 -3.49 -2.76
CA LYS A 239 4.03 -4.32 -3.29
C LYS A 239 3.65 -5.79 -3.16
N ILE A 240 3.65 -6.50 -4.29
CA ILE A 240 3.33 -7.93 -4.34
C ILE A 240 4.64 -8.71 -4.41
N GLU A 241 4.85 -9.62 -3.46
CA GLU A 241 5.99 -10.53 -3.48
C GLU A 241 5.56 -11.98 -3.65
N ARG A 242 6.39 -12.74 -4.37
CA ARG A 242 6.22 -14.18 -4.60
C ARG A 242 7.45 -14.95 -4.17
N SER A 243 7.25 -16.20 -3.76
CA SER A 243 8.28 -17.17 -3.45
C SER A 243 7.93 -18.56 -4.03
N ASP A 244 8.95 -19.30 -4.45
CA ASP A 244 8.83 -20.69 -4.93
C ASP A 244 8.98 -21.72 -3.79
N ASP A 245 9.54 -21.32 -2.65
CA ASP A 245 9.84 -22.20 -1.50
C ASP A 245 9.12 -21.78 -0.19
N GLY A 246 8.40 -20.66 -0.21
CA GLY A 246 7.71 -20.09 0.93
C GLY A 246 8.62 -19.39 1.95
N ILE A 247 9.90 -19.21 1.62
CA ILE A 247 10.93 -18.63 2.48
C ILE A 247 11.57 -17.41 1.81
N ASN A 248 12.02 -17.57 0.56
CA ASN A 248 12.73 -16.54 -0.19
C ASN A 248 11.76 -15.80 -1.11
N PHE A 249 11.31 -14.62 -0.69
CA PHE A 249 10.38 -13.79 -1.43
C PHE A 249 11.09 -12.75 -2.30
N SER A 250 10.53 -12.49 -3.48
CA SER A 250 10.95 -11.43 -4.39
C SER A 250 9.75 -10.65 -4.88
N GLN A 251 9.86 -9.33 -4.95
CA GLN A 251 8.81 -8.48 -5.51
C GLN A 251 8.60 -8.80 -6.99
N ILE A 252 7.36 -9.07 -7.38
CA ILE A 252 6.98 -9.34 -8.76
C ILE A 252 6.24 -8.17 -9.41
N ASP A 253 5.53 -7.35 -8.62
CA ASP A 253 4.84 -6.16 -9.14
C ASP A 253 4.54 -5.12 -8.04
N THR A 254 4.05 -3.96 -8.47
CA THR A 254 3.50 -2.90 -7.63
C THR A 254 2.24 -2.34 -8.25
N VAL A 255 1.13 -2.34 -7.51
CA VAL A 255 -0.16 -1.77 -7.93
C VAL A 255 -0.43 -0.46 -7.20
N GLY A 256 -1.34 0.37 -7.72
CA GLY A 256 -1.69 1.67 -7.12
C GLY A 256 -2.48 1.55 -5.82
N ALA A 257 -2.75 2.70 -5.19
CA ALA A 257 -3.63 2.83 -4.01
C ALA A 257 -5.03 2.24 -4.24
N ASP A 258 -5.70 1.84 -3.15
CA ASP A 258 -7.03 1.21 -3.12
C ASP A 258 -7.18 -0.11 -3.92
N VAL A 259 -6.11 -0.64 -4.53
CA VAL A 259 -6.17 -1.91 -5.28
C VAL A 259 -6.14 -3.08 -4.30
N THR A 260 -7.10 -4.00 -4.44
CA THR A 260 -7.32 -5.14 -3.53
C THR A 260 -7.19 -6.51 -4.21
N SER A 261 -6.73 -6.56 -5.46
CA SER A 261 -6.56 -7.80 -6.22
C SER A 261 -5.46 -7.72 -7.27
N TYR A 262 -4.82 -8.86 -7.59
CA TYR A 262 -3.77 -8.94 -8.60
C TYR A 262 -3.75 -10.30 -9.32
N PRO A 263 -3.81 -10.35 -10.67
CA PRO A 263 -3.68 -11.58 -11.43
C PRO A 263 -2.20 -11.88 -11.78
N ASP A 264 -1.58 -12.86 -11.12
CA ASP A 264 -0.24 -13.32 -11.51
C ASP A 264 -0.32 -14.28 -12.70
N THR A 265 -0.03 -13.74 -13.89
CA THR A 265 -0.03 -14.47 -15.17
C THR A 265 1.33 -15.06 -15.55
N THR A 266 2.33 -14.92 -14.67
CA THR A 266 3.72 -15.31 -14.96
C THR A 266 4.10 -16.67 -14.37
N VAL A 267 3.15 -17.34 -13.72
CA VAL A 267 3.34 -18.63 -13.05
C VAL A 267 3.40 -19.79 -14.05
N ALA A 268 4.22 -20.79 -13.76
CA ALA A 268 4.24 -22.04 -14.50
C ALA A 268 3.15 -23.00 -14.00
N GLY A 269 2.67 -23.88 -14.87
CA GLY A 269 1.75 -24.95 -14.51
C GLY A 269 2.38 -25.98 -13.57
N ASN A 270 1.54 -26.71 -12.82
CA ASN A 270 1.94 -27.75 -11.87
C ASN A 270 3.00 -27.30 -10.86
N THR A 271 2.90 -26.05 -10.39
CA THR A 271 3.88 -25.44 -9.49
C THR A 271 3.15 -24.71 -8.36
N THR A 272 3.62 -24.92 -7.13
CA THR A 272 3.12 -24.20 -5.95
C THR A 272 3.84 -22.87 -5.80
N TYR A 273 3.10 -21.79 -5.60
CA TYR A 273 3.65 -20.46 -5.35
C TYR A 273 3.11 -19.89 -4.05
N TYR A 274 3.93 -19.10 -3.36
CA TYR A 274 3.61 -18.44 -2.11
C TYR A 274 3.66 -16.93 -2.30
N TYR A 275 2.73 -16.21 -1.69
CA TYR A 275 2.54 -14.77 -1.86
C TYR A 275 2.41 -14.06 -0.52
N ARG A 276 2.88 -12.82 -0.49
CA ARG A 276 2.61 -11.84 0.56
C ARG A 276 2.52 -10.46 -0.07
N VAL A 277 1.72 -9.58 0.53
CA VAL A 277 1.53 -8.21 0.05
C VAL A 277 1.79 -7.24 1.20
N ARG A 278 2.27 -6.03 0.89
CA ARG A 278 2.38 -4.92 1.85
C ARG A 278 2.02 -3.60 1.19
N ALA A 279 1.49 -2.67 1.95
CA ALA A 279 1.20 -1.31 1.52
C ALA A 279 2.47 -0.44 1.60
N SER A 280 2.53 0.63 0.81
CA SER A 280 3.70 1.49 0.70
C SER A 280 3.33 2.95 0.42
N ASN A 281 4.03 3.87 1.07
CA ASN A 281 4.02 5.29 0.77
C ASN A 281 5.42 5.90 0.95
N SER A 282 5.53 7.24 0.88
CA SER A 282 6.82 7.91 1.03
C SER A 282 7.42 7.83 2.44
N ALA A 283 6.66 7.37 3.44
CA ALA A 283 7.16 7.13 4.79
C ALA A 283 7.87 5.80 4.96
N GLY A 284 7.49 4.81 4.15
CA GLY A 284 7.96 3.45 4.29
C GLY A 284 6.91 2.43 3.86
N ASP A 285 7.22 1.18 4.17
CA ASP A 285 6.35 0.04 3.89
C ASP A 285 5.68 -0.42 5.18
N SER A 286 4.46 -0.93 5.06
CA SER A 286 3.78 -1.62 6.15
C SER A 286 4.44 -2.97 6.45
N ASP A 287 3.99 -3.61 7.53
CA ASP A 287 4.14 -5.07 7.67
C ASP A 287 3.43 -5.82 6.52
N TYR A 288 3.79 -7.09 6.34
CA TYR A 288 3.18 -7.95 5.32
C TYR A 288 1.84 -8.53 5.79
N THR A 289 1.00 -8.90 4.82
CA THR A 289 -0.13 -9.83 5.03
C THR A 289 0.34 -11.19 5.58
N ASN A 290 -0.63 -12.06 5.89
CA ASN A 290 -0.36 -13.50 5.94
C ASN A 290 0.26 -14.00 4.62
N VAL A 291 1.01 -15.10 4.69
CA VAL A 291 1.45 -15.82 3.48
C VAL A 291 0.29 -16.66 2.96
N ALA A 292 -0.06 -16.49 1.69
CA ALA A 292 -1.04 -17.30 0.97
C ALA A 292 -0.35 -18.15 -0.09
N SER A 293 -0.90 -19.31 -0.43
CA SER A 293 -0.36 -20.14 -1.50
C SER A 293 -1.42 -20.95 -2.21
N ASP A 294 -1.13 -21.30 -3.46
CA ASP A 294 -1.88 -22.30 -4.21
C ASP A 294 -0.98 -22.99 -5.24
N THR A 295 -1.46 -24.08 -5.83
CA THR A 295 -0.76 -24.88 -6.84
C THR A 295 -1.49 -24.79 -8.17
N THR A 296 -0.80 -24.31 -9.19
CA THR A 296 -1.34 -24.27 -10.55
C THR A 296 -1.61 -25.69 -11.07
N ILE A 297 -2.63 -25.82 -11.92
CA ILE A 297 -2.90 -27.09 -12.61
C ILE A 297 -1.80 -27.43 -13.61
N VAL A 298 -1.71 -28.69 -14.01
CA VAL A 298 -0.87 -29.11 -15.14
C VAL A 298 -1.39 -28.45 -16.41
N CYS A 299 -0.50 -27.82 -17.18
CA CYS A 299 -0.88 -27.25 -18.47
C CYS A 299 -1.36 -28.33 -19.44
N PRO A 300 -2.50 -28.12 -20.14
CA PRO A 300 -2.94 -29.05 -21.16
C PRO A 300 -1.88 -29.14 -22.26
N GLY A 301 -1.49 -30.37 -22.61
CA GLY A 301 -0.62 -30.62 -23.75
C GLY A 301 -1.29 -30.24 -25.08
N PRO A 302 -0.53 -30.15 -26.18
CA PRO A 302 -1.07 -29.76 -27.46
C PRO A 302 -1.97 -30.87 -28.01
N ASN A 303 -3.00 -30.47 -28.77
CA ASN A 303 -3.88 -31.43 -29.40
C ASN A 303 -3.13 -32.23 -30.48
N PRO A 304 -3.25 -33.57 -30.51
CA PRO A 304 -2.61 -34.38 -31.52
C PRO A 304 -2.98 -33.98 -32.96
N PRO A 305 -2.01 -33.93 -33.90
CA PRO A 305 -2.32 -33.77 -35.32
C PRO A 305 -3.20 -34.93 -35.81
N SER A 306 -4.12 -34.63 -36.73
CA SER A 306 -4.99 -35.64 -37.35
C SER A 306 -4.76 -35.74 -38.86
N ASN A 307 -5.40 -36.71 -39.52
CA ASN A 307 -5.35 -36.87 -40.97
C ASN A 307 -3.94 -36.93 -41.58
N LEU A 308 -2.98 -37.49 -40.83
CA LEU A 308 -1.62 -37.68 -41.34
C LEU A 308 -1.65 -38.55 -42.60
N LYS A 309 -1.08 -38.03 -43.69
CA LYS A 309 -0.97 -38.69 -45.00
C LYS A 309 0.47 -38.63 -45.47
N ALA A 310 0.91 -39.69 -46.13
CA ALA A 310 2.21 -39.77 -46.78
C ALA A 310 2.03 -40.02 -48.28
N LYS A 311 2.43 -39.05 -49.11
CA LYS A 311 2.35 -39.13 -50.57
C LYS A 311 3.73 -39.35 -51.16
N VAL A 312 3.94 -40.52 -51.75
CA VAL A 312 5.18 -40.90 -52.44
C VAL A 312 5.30 -40.13 -53.76
N LYS A 313 6.44 -39.44 -53.97
CA LYS A 313 6.79 -38.74 -55.21
C LYS A 313 8.09 -39.32 -55.79
N GLY A 314 7.93 -40.23 -56.74
CA GLY A 314 9.08 -40.89 -57.37
C GLY A 314 9.79 -41.86 -56.43
N LYS A 315 11.12 -41.92 -56.53
CA LYS A 315 11.98 -42.90 -55.83
C LYS A 315 12.60 -42.37 -54.52
N SER A 316 12.65 -41.05 -54.34
CA SER A 316 13.47 -40.40 -53.30
C SER A 316 12.73 -39.28 -52.54
N LYS A 317 11.40 -39.27 -52.56
CA LYS A 317 10.62 -38.26 -51.84
C LYS A 317 9.31 -38.80 -51.31
N ILE A 318 9.02 -38.51 -50.05
CA ILE A 318 7.70 -38.67 -49.43
C ILE A 318 7.27 -37.29 -48.92
N THR A 319 6.11 -36.81 -49.36
CA THR A 319 5.49 -35.60 -48.80
C THR A 319 4.49 -36.01 -47.72
N LEU A 320 4.75 -35.61 -46.48
CA LEU A 320 3.81 -35.70 -45.37
C LEU A 320 2.89 -34.49 -45.37
N SER A 321 1.62 -34.71 -45.01
CA SER A 321 0.65 -33.65 -44.74
C SER A 321 -0.26 -34.08 -43.60
N TRP A 322 -0.63 -33.17 -42.71
CA TRP A 322 -1.54 -33.43 -41.59
C TRP A 322 -2.51 -32.26 -41.41
N THR A 323 -3.54 -32.47 -40.59
CA THR A 323 -4.40 -31.43 -40.06
C THR A 323 -3.86 -31.05 -38.69
N ASP A 324 -3.55 -29.76 -38.55
CA ASP A 324 -3.26 -29.15 -37.27
C ASP A 324 -4.56 -28.99 -36.46
N ASN A 325 -4.53 -29.44 -35.21
CA ASN A 325 -5.66 -29.39 -34.28
C ASN A 325 -5.32 -28.57 -33.02
N SER A 326 -4.12 -28.01 -32.96
CA SER A 326 -3.54 -27.35 -31.81
C SER A 326 -3.35 -25.86 -32.13
N ASN A 327 -3.32 -25.04 -31.09
CA ASN A 327 -3.04 -23.60 -31.21
C ASN A 327 -2.04 -23.10 -30.14
N ASN A 328 -1.51 -24.03 -29.33
CA ASN A 328 -0.62 -23.76 -28.21
C ASN A 328 0.70 -24.55 -28.33
N GLU A 329 0.97 -25.15 -29.48
CA GLU A 329 2.21 -25.88 -29.77
C GLU A 329 3.34 -24.95 -30.20
N ASP A 330 4.56 -25.27 -29.79
CA ASP A 330 5.79 -24.64 -30.29
C ASP A 330 6.11 -25.08 -31.73
N GLY A 331 5.60 -26.26 -32.13
CA GLY A 331 5.79 -26.85 -33.45
C GLY A 331 5.43 -28.32 -33.52
N PHE A 332 5.92 -28.99 -34.56
CA PHE A 332 5.71 -30.42 -34.78
C PHE A 332 7.03 -31.18 -34.87
N ARG A 333 7.15 -32.25 -34.09
CA ARG A 333 8.22 -33.24 -34.19
C ARG A 333 7.79 -34.37 -35.12
N ILE A 334 8.60 -34.65 -36.11
CA ILE A 334 8.36 -35.69 -37.11
C ILE A 334 9.26 -36.86 -36.78
N TYR A 335 8.65 -37.98 -36.46
CA TYR A 335 9.33 -39.22 -36.17
C TYR A 335 9.26 -40.15 -37.39
N ARG A 336 10.36 -40.88 -37.65
CA ARG A 336 10.45 -41.86 -38.72
C ARG A 336 11.19 -43.12 -38.28
N GLY A 337 10.79 -44.28 -38.79
CA GLY A 337 11.54 -45.53 -38.63
C GLY A 337 11.24 -46.54 -39.73
N ASN A 338 11.97 -47.67 -39.72
CA ASN A 338 11.72 -48.81 -40.61
C ASN A 338 10.74 -49.84 -40.01
N SER A 339 10.30 -49.62 -38.76
CA SER A 339 9.25 -50.36 -38.07
C SER A 339 8.40 -49.36 -37.29
N PRO A 340 7.09 -49.61 -37.07
CA PRO A 340 6.23 -48.74 -36.27
C PRO A 340 6.68 -48.64 -34.80
N SER A 341 7.48 -49.59 -34.30
CA SER A 341 7.99 -49.62 -32.93
C SER A 341 9.36 -48.96 -32.72
N THR A 342 10.04 -48.53 -33.80
CA THR A 342 11.42 -48.03 -33.73
C THR A 342 11.56 -46.64 -34.37
N LEU A 343 10.54 -45.79 -34.18
CA LEU A 343 10.57 -44.43 -34.69
C LEU A 343 11.59 -43.57 -33.91
N THR A 344 12.42 -42.82 -34.62
CA THR A 344 13.31 -41.83 -34.05
C THR A 344 12.98 -40.45 -34.59
N LEU A 345 13.37 -39.39 -33.86
CA LEU A 345 13.14 -38.02 -34.31
C LEU A 345 13.92 -37.78 -35.61
N LEU A 346 13.18 -37.49 -36.69
CA LEU A 346 13.75 -37.13 -37.98
C LEU A 346 14.07 -35.63 -38.02
N THR A 347 13.10 -34.81 -37.64
CA THR A 347 13.21 -33.35 -37.67
C THR A 347 12.09 -32.68 -36.87
N THR A 348 12.21 -31.37 -36.70
CA THR A 348 11.19 -30.51 -36.11
C THR A 348 10.84 -29.41 -37.11
N VAL A 349 9.55 -29.12 -37.26
CA VAL A 349 9.03 -28.00 -38.04
C VAL A 349 8.34 -27.01 -37.10
N GLY A 350 8.21 -25.76 -37.54
CA GLY A 350 7.62 -24.70 -36.71
C GLY A 350 6.12 -24.90 -36.45
N ALA A 351 5.56 -24.08 -35.54
CA ALA A 351 4.13 -24.01 -35.28
C ALA A 351 3.33 -23.75 -36.56
N ASN A 352 2.08 -24.25 -36.63
CA ASN A 352 1.17 -24.15 -37.78
C ASN A 352 1.66 -24.79 -39.10
N GLU A 353 2.81 -25.47 -39.13
CA GLU A 353 3.22 -26.22 -40.30
C GLU A 353 2.30 -27.42 -40.49
N THR A 354 1.78 -27.61 -41.71
CA THR A 354 0.84 -28.72 -42.03
C THR A 354 1.43 -29.70 -43.04
N SER A 355 2.71 -29.57 -43.39
CA SER A 355 3.37 -30.45 -44.35
C SER A 355 4.88 -30.53 -44.17
N PHE A 356 5.46 -31.65 -44.59
CA PHE A 356 6.91 -31.84 -44.62
C PHE A 356 7.33 -32.70 -45.81
N ASN A 357 8.49 -32.39 -46.39
CA ASN A 357 9.06 -33.17 -47.49
C ASN A 357 10.26 -33.98 -47.00
N ASP A 358 10.07 -35.29 -46.82
CA ASP A 358 11.19 -36.20 -46.57
C ASP A 358 11.86 -36.58 -47.89
N THR A 359 13.01 -35.96 -48.17
CA THR A 359 13.85 -36.23 -49.35
C THR A 359 15.01 -37.18 -49.07
N THR A 360 15.06 -37.76 -47.86
CA THR A 360 16.17 -38.63 -47.41
C THR A 360 15.84 -40.12 -47.54
N VAL A 361 14.69 -40.44 -48.14
CA VAL A 361 14.17 -41.80 -48.33
C VAL A 361 14.85 -42.52 -49.48
N GLN A 362 15.05 -43.83 -49.34
CA GLN A 362 15.57 -44.71 -50.39
C GLN A 362 14.43 -45.37 -51.15
N SER A 363 14.69 -45.79 -52.40
CA SER A 363 13.71 -46.48 -53.26
C SER A 363 13.33 -47.86 -52.73
N LYS A 364 12.12 -48.35 -53.05
CA LYS A 364 11.60 -49.67 -52.64
C LYS A 364 11.70 -49.95 -51.13
N THR A 365 11.62 -48.91 -50.30
CA THR A 365 11.73 -49.01 -48.85
C THR A 365 10.45 -48.52 -48.19
N THR A 366 9.95 -49.27 -47.21
CA THR A 366 8.82 -48.86 -46.38
C THR A 366 9.32 -48.07 -45.18
N TYR A 367 8.76 -46.88 -45.00
CA TYR A 367 8.99 -46.02 -43.84
C TYR A 367 7.69 -45.83 -43.07
N TYR A 368 7.82 -45.75 -41.75
CA TYR A 368 6.74 -45.43 -40.83
C TYR A 368 6.93 -44.01 -40.30
N TYR A 369 5.85 -43.25 -40.20
CA TYR A 369 5.86 -41.86 -39.76
C TYR A 369 4.84 -41.61 -38.68
N LYS A 370 5.20 -40.75 -37.72
CA LYS A 370 4.34 -40.23 -36.67
C LYS A 370 4.66 -38.74 -36.50
N VAL A 371 3.64 -37.90 -36.40
CA VAL A 371 3.81 -36.45 -36.21
C VAL A 371 3.22 -36.09 -34.86
N CYS A 372 3.99 -35.39 -34.04
CA CYS A 372 3.58 -34.95 -32.71
C CYS A 372 3.63 -33.43 -32.63
N ALA A 373 2.51 -32.81 -32.29
CA ALA A 373 2.53 -31.43 -31.80
C ALA A 373 3.23 -31.42 -30.44
N TYR A 374 4.01 -30.39 -30.12
CA TYR A 374 4.72 -30.31 -28.85
C TYR A 374 4.69 -28.92 -28.22
N ILE A 375 4.71 -28.87 -26.89
CA ILE A 375 5.00 -27.66 -26.08
C ILE A 375 6.08 -28.04 -25.06
N GLY A 376 7.27 -27.44 -25.16
CA GLY A 376 8.44 -27.88 -24.39
C GLY A 376 8.69 -29.40 -24.50
N ALA A 377 8.52 -30.12 -23.40
CA ALA A 377 8.69 -31.59 -23.34
C ALA A 377 7.39 -32.40 -23.53
N VAL A 378 6.22 -31.76 -23.56
CA VAL A 378 4.91 -32.45 -23.65
C VAL A 378 4.52 -32.62 -25.12
N GLU A 379 3.99 -33.79 -25.49
CA GLU A 379 3.63 -34.13 -26.88
C GLU A 379 2.21 -34.70 -27.02
N GLY A 380 1.50 -34.27 -28.06
CA GLY A 380 0.28 -34.87 -28.56
C GLY A 380 0.50 -35.43 -29.96
N CYS A 381 0.35 -36.74 -30.15
CA CYS A 381 0.80 -37.41 -31.38
C CYS A 381 -0.30 -38.04 -32.23
N SER A 382 -0.14 -37.92 -33.55
CA SER A 382 -0.96 -38.62 -34.52
C SER A 382 -0.85 -40.15 -34.40
N SER A 383 -1.76 -40.86 -35.06
CA SER A 383 -1.54 -42.28 -35.38
C SER A 383 -0.32 -42.45 -36.30
N THR A 384 0.33 -43.60 -36.21
CA THR A 384 1.45 -43.97 -37.10
C THR A 384 0.91 -44.42 -38.46
N ILE A 385 1.49 -43.91 -39.54
CA ILE A 385 1.20 -44.35 -40.92
C ILE A 385 2.45 -44.90 -41.58
N SER A 386 2.30 -45.59 -42.73
CA SER A 386 3.42 -46.05 -43.54
C SER A 386 3.31 -45.61 -45.00
N ALA A 387 4.45 -45.57 -45.68
CA ALA A 387 4.54 -45.38 -47.11
C ALA A 387 5.75 -46.12 -47.70
N THR A 388 5.57 -46.72 -48.89
CA THR A 388 6.60 -47.46 -49.61
C THR A 388 6.99 -46.71 -50.88
N THR A 389 8.26 -46.35 -51.01
CA THR A 389 8.80 -45.64 -52.18
C THR A 389 8.83 -46.53 -53.44
N LYS A 390 8.74 -45.91 -54.63
CA LYS A 390 8.76 -46.61 -55.93
C LYS A 390 10.12 -47.20 -56.29
#